data_AF-A0A1F9ETL7-F1
#
_entry.id   AF-A0A1F9ETL7-F1
#
_cell.length_a   1.000
_cell.length_b   1.000
_cell.length_c   1.000
_cell.angle_alpha   90.00
_cell.angle_beta   90.00
_cell.angle_gamma   90.00
#
_symmetry.space_group_name_H-M   'P 1'
#
loop_
_entity.id
_entity.type
_entity.pdbx_description
1 polymer ?
#
loop_
_entity_poly.entity_id
_entity_poly.type
_entity_poly.pdbx_seq_one_letter_code
_entity_poly.pdbx_strand_id
1 'polypeptide(L)'
;MVNDAKANTEPVREAVAFALCTVDAAAAEAALVQGITSEPSAKVRYYVAIALGELKSPAAKAAVSAQLKIEKDLTVLDSLERAQRKHSAK
;
A
#
# COMPACT_ATOMS: atom_id res chain seq x y z
N MET A 1 35.75 -9.00 -13.36
CA MET A 1 34.32 -9.40 -13.40
C MET A 1 33.64 -8.70 -12.23
N VAL A 2 33.27 -7.44 -12.42
CA VAL A 2 32.48 -6.70 -11.42
C VAL A 2 31.03 -7.15 -11.56
N ASN A 3 30.57 -7.83 -10.52
CA ASN A 3 29.18 -8.21 -10.34
C ASN A 3 28.44 -6.91 -10.02
N ASP A 4 27.90 -6.23 -11.04
CA ASP A 4 27.01 -5.07 -10.88
C ASP A 4 25.69 -5.58 -10.29
N ALA A 5 25.76 -5.88 -9.00
CA ALA A 5 24.66 -6.15 -8.13
C ALA A 5 23.70 -4.97 -8.26
N LYS A 6 22.51 -5.27 -8.82
CA LYS A 6 21.28 -4.46 -8.85
C LYS A 6 21.19 -3.54 -7.63
N ALA A 7 21.84 -2.38 -7.71
CA ALA A 7 21.81 -1.31 -6.74
C ALA A 7 20.51 -0.52 -6.92
N ASN A 8 19.38 -1.22 -7.01
CA ASN A 8 18.09 -0.64 -7.33
C ASN A 8 17.10 -0.95 -6.21
N THR A 9 16.88 0.07 -5.37
CA THR A 9 15.53 0.62 -5.07
C THR A 9 14.67 0.00 -3.96
N GLU A 10 15.21 -0.74 -2.98
CA GLU A 10 14.40 -1.08 -1.79
C GLU A 10 14.18 0.09 -0.81
N PRO A 11 15.21 0.88 -0.43
CA PRO A 11 15.03 1.96 0.55
C PRO A 11 14.30 3.18 -0.03
N VAL A 12 14.51 3.45 -1.33
CA VAL A 12 13.89 4.59 -2.03
C VAL A 12 12.38 4.40 -2.16
N ARG A 13 11.90 3.16 -2.37
CA ARG A 13 10.45 2.88 -2.44
C ARG A 13 9.77 2.91 -1.08
N GLU A 14 10.46 2.49 -0.02
CA GLU A 14 10.04 2.68 1.38
C GLU A 14 9.88 4.17 1.70
N ALA A 15 10.87 4.98 1.36
CA ALA A 15 10.82 6.43 1.52
C ALA A 15 9.69 7.07 0.69
N VAL A 16 9.39 6.55 -0.50
CA VAL A 16 8.28 7.05 -1.35
C VAL A 16 6.92 6.70 -0.78
N ALA A 17 6.70 5.50 -0.24
CA ALA A 17 5.43 5.17 0.39
C ALA A 17 5.23 5.94 1.71
N PHE A 18 6.32 6.17 2.46
CA PHE A 18 6.31 7.04 3.63
C PHE A 18 6.08 8.52 3.24
N ALA A 19 6.67 8.97 2.13
CA ALA A 19 6.47 10.30 1.56
C ALA A 19 5.03 10.48 1.04
N LEU A 20 4.42 9.48 0.39
CA LEU A 20 3.03 9.53 -0.04
C LEU A 20 2.05 9.55 1.14
N CYS A 21 2.43 9.01 2.29
CA CYS A 21 1.65 9.10 3.53
C CYS A 21 1.74 10.50 4.17
N THR A 22 2.74 11.32 3.81
CA THR A 22 3.01 12.64 4.41
C THR A 22 2.61 13.82 3.51
N VAL A 23 2.28 13.59 2.23
CA VAL A 23 1.91 14.64 1.27
C VAL A 23 0.40 14.60 0.99
N ASP A 24 -0.32 15.56 1.58
CA ASP A 24 -1.73 15.92 1.33
C ASP A 24 -2.76 14.78 1.14
N ALA A 25 -3.51 14.49 2.21
CA ALA A 25 -4.33 13.29 2.37
C ALA A 25 -5.37 13.06 1.26
N ALA A 26 -5.92 14.11 0.67
CA ALA A 26 -6.98 14.00 -0.34
C ALA A 26 -6.44 13.55 -1.73
N ALA A 27 -5.29 14.08 -2.16
CA ALA A 27 -4.66 13.67 -3.40
C ALA A 27 -3.99 12.30 -3.27
N ALA A 28 -3.41 12.03 -2.10
CA ALA A 28 -2.85 10.73 -1.76
C ALA A 28 -3.91 9.62 -1.76
N GLU A 29 -5.13 9.88 -1.27
CA GLU A 29 -6.19 8.87 -1.23
C GLU A 29 -6.52 8.28 -2.62
N ALA A 30 -6.73 9.13 -3.63
CA ALA A 30 -7.01 8.68 -4.98
C ALA A 30 -5.84 7.87 -5.58
N ALA A 31 -4.61 8.35 -5.37
CA ALA A 31 -3.41 7.67 -5.84
C ALA A 31 -3.20 6.31 -5.15
N LEU A 32 -3.47 6.21 -3.85
CA LEU A 32 -3.34 4.96 -3.09
C LEU A 32 -4.41 3.94 -3.48
N VAL A 33 -5.65 4.38 -3.70
CA VAL A 33 -6.74 3.51 -4.20
C VAL A 33 -6.43 2.96 -5.59
N GLN A 34 -5.82 3.77 -6.47
CA GLN A 34 -5.39 3.28 -7.78
C GLN A 34 -4.14 2.38 -7.68
N GLY A 35 -3.19 2.75 -6.81
CA GLY A 35 -1.92 2.04 -6.63
C GLY A 35 -2.10 0.62 -6.11
N ILE A 36 -3.07 0.37 -5.21
CA ILE A 36 -3.28 -0.98 -4.67
C ILE A 36 -3.68 -1.99 -5.76
N THR A 37 -4.36 -1.53 -6.81
CA THR A 37 -4.87 -2.39 -7.90
C THR A 37 -3.92 -2.46 -9.09
N SER A 38 -3.18 -1.38 -9.37
CA SER A 38 -2.40 -1.23 -10.60
C SER A 38 -0.91 -1.55 -10.42
N GLU A 39 -0.39 -1.54 -9.18
CA GLU A 39 1.04 -1.73 -8.93
C GLU A 39 1.45 -3.20 -8.97
N PRO A 40 2.38 -3.59 -9.87
CA PRO A 40 2.83 -4.97 -9.97
C PRO A 40 3.72 -5.38 -8.78
N SER A 41 4.36 -4.43 -8.11
CA SER A 41 5.25 -4.70 -6.98
C SER A 41 4.46 -5.00 -5.71
N ALA A 42 4.57 -6.23 -5.20
CA ALA A 42 3.98 -6.63 -3.92
C ALA A 42 4.45 -5.74 -2.76
N LYS A 43 5.72 -5.33 -2.75
CA LYS A 43 6.28 -4.44 -1.72
C LYS A 43 5.61 -3.04 -1.75
N VAL A 44 5.31 -2.51 -2.94
CA VAL A 44 4.58 -1.23 -3.06
C VAL A 44 3.14 -1.40 -2.58
N ARG A 45 2.45 -2.46 -3.02
CA ARG A 45 1.07 -2.75 -2.56
C ARG A 45 0.98 -2.92 -1.04
N TYR A 46 1.99 -3.52 -0.42
CA TYR A 46 2.09 -3.65 1.04
C TYR A 46 2.04 -2.29 1.75
N TYR A 47 2.87 -1.32 1.34
CA TYR A 47 2.84 0.00 1.97
C TYR A 47 1.57 0.79 1.63
N VAL A 48 1.05 0.63 0.42
CA VAL A 48 -0.24 1.23 0.03
C VAL A 48 -1.36 0.70 0.93
N ALA A 49 -1.40 -0.60 1.22
CA ALA A 49 -2.36 -1.20 2.14
C ALA A 49 -2.26 -0.61 3.55
N ILE A 50 -1.04 -0.39 4.06
CA ILE A 50 -0.81 0.27 5.35
C ILE A 50 -1.37 1.70 5.32
N ALA A 51 -1.03 2.50 4.30
CA ALA A 51 -1.47 3.88 4.19
C ALA A 51 -3.00 4.00 4.07
N LEU A 52 -3.65 3.12 3.30
CA LEU A 52 -5.11 3.03 3.23
C LEU A 52 -5.74 2.67 4.59
N GLY A 53 -5.05 1.84 5.38
CA GLY A 53 -5.42 1.55 6.78
C GLY A 53 -5.43 2.79 7.68
N GLU A 54 -4.48 3.70 7.50
CA GLU A 54 -4.36 4.95 8.27
C GLU A 54 -5.35 6.03 7.83
N LEU A 55 -5.65 6.13 6.53
CA LEU A 55 -6.60 7.12 5.98
C LEU A 55 -8.02 7.01 6.54
N LYS A 56 -8.46 5.79 6.93
CA LYS A 56 -9.78 5.50 7.53
C LYS A 56 -10.99 6.10 6.76
N SER A 57 -10.82 6.41 5.48
CA SER A 57 -11.89 6.94 4.64
C SER A 57 -12.80 5.82 4.12
N PRO A 58 -14.05 6.12 3.74
CA PRO A 58 -14.94 5.14 3.11
C PRO A 58 -14.35 4.54 1.84
N ALA A 59 -13.66 5.34 1.01
CA ALA A 59 -13.05 4.85 -0.23
C ALA A 59 -11.86 3.93 0.05
N ALA A 60 -11.03 4.25 1.04
CA ALA A 60 -9.93 3.38 1.48
C ALA A 60 -10.46 2.04 2.00
N LYS A 61 -11.55 2.03 2.77
CA LYS A 61 -12.21 0.80 3.25
C LYS A 61 -12.73 -0.06 2.09
N ALA A 62 -13.34 0.56 1.09
CA ALA A 62 -13.82 -0.14 -0.09
C ALA A 62 -12.66 -0.75 -0.90
N ALA A 63 -11.58 0.01 -1.10
CA ALA A 63 -10.39 -0.44 -1.82
C ALA A 63 -9.70 -1.62 -1.13
N VAL A 64 -9.49 -1.55 0.18
CA VAL A 64 -8.88 -2.64 0.97
C VAL A 64 -9.74 -3.92 0.89
N SER A 65 -11.07 -3.79 1.04
CA SER A 65 -12.00 -4.93 0.96
C SER A 65 -12.05 -5.57 -0.43
N ALA A 66 -11.96 -4.76 -1.48
CA ALA A 66 -11.87 -5.26 -2.86
C ALA A 66 -10.55 -6.00 -3.11
N GLN A 67 -9.43 -5.41 -2.69
CA GLN A 67 -8.11 -6.01 -2.89
C GLN A 67 -7.93 -7.33 -2.12
N LEU A 68 -8.48 -7.45 -0.91
CA LEU A 68 -8.44 -8.69 -0.11
C LEU A 68 -8.98 -9.92 -0.84
N LYS A 69 -9.90 -9.73 -1.79
CA LYS A 69 -10.52 -10.84 -2.53
C LYS A 69 -9.67 -11.36 -3.69
N ILE A 70 -8.75 -10.54 -4.19
CA ILE A 70 -7.97 -10.82 -5.40
C ILE A 70 -6.47 -10.93 -5.13
N GLU A 71 -5.99 -10.38 -4.02
CA GLU A 71 -4.58 -10.40 -3.66
C GLU A 71 -4.12 -11.82 -3.36
N LYS A 72 -2.93 -12.16 -3.86
CA LYS A 72 -2.33 -13.50 -3.72
C LYS A 72 -1.09 -13.48 -2.85
N ASP A 73 -0.47 -12.31 -2.69
CA ASP A 73 0.71 -12.16 -1.85
C ASP A 73 0.32 -12.16 -0.37
N LEU A 74 0.86 -13.12 0.39
CA LEU A 74 0.55 -13.30 1.81
C LEU A 74 0.95 -12.10 2.68
N THR A 75 2.02 -11.40 2.31
CA THR A 75 2.51 -10.22 3.05
C THR A 75 1.57 -9.05 2.84
N VAL A 76 1.12 -8.85 1.59
CA VAL A 76 0.13 -7.83 1.26
C VAL A 76 -1.22 -8.16 1.91
N LEU A 77 -1.64 -9.42 1.90
CA LEU A 77 -2.85 -9.87 2.59
C LEU A 77 -2.83 -9.57 4.10
N ASP A 78 -1.74 -9.88 4.82
CA ASP A 78 -1.62 -9.52 6.25
C ASP A 78 -1.78 -8.01 6.47
N SER A 79 -1.13 -7.21 5.62
CA SER A 79 -1.23 -5.74 5.72
C SER A 79 -2.66 -5.23 5.44
N LEU A 80 -3.35 -5.81 4.45
CA LEU A 80 -4.73 -5.47 4.11
C LEU A 80 -5.70 -5.88 5.22
N GLU A 81 -5.51 -7.06 5.84
CA GLU A 81 -6.31 -7.49 6.98
C GLU A 81 -6.13 -6.55 8.18
N ARG A 82 -4.90 -6.13 8.46
CA ARG A 82 -4.61 -5.15 9.52
C ARG A 82 -5.26 -3.82 9.23
N ALA A 83 -5.21 -3.35 7.99
CA ALA A 83 -5.91 -2.15 7.53
C ALA A 83 -7.43 -2.29 7.73
N GLN A 84 -8.01 -3.44 7.37
CA GLN A 84 -9.44 -3.71 7.54
C GLN A 84 -9.87 -3.73 9.01
N ARG A 85 -9.08 -4.35 9.90
CA ARG A 85 -9.36 -4.34 11.35
C ARG A 85 -9.35 -2.91 11.91
N LYS A 86 -8.43 -2.06 11.47
CA LYS A 86 -8.39 -0.64 11.86
C LYS A 86 -9.64 0.13 11.41
N HIS A 87 -10.24 -0.24 10.27
CA HIS A 87 -11.50 0.33 9.78
C HIS A 87 -12.76 -0.22 10.46
N SER A 88 -12.65 -1.36 11.15
CA SER A 88 -13.73 -2.00 11.92
C SER A 88 -13.72 -1.63 13.40
N ALA A 89 -12.63 -1.04 13.91
CA ALA A 89 -12.45 -0.66 15.31
C ALA A 89 -13.00 0.76 15.65
N LYS A 90 -13.97 1.28 14.88
CA LYS A 90 -14.59 2.58 15.09
C LYS A 90 -16.10 2.46 15.24
#